data_AF-A0A226X479-F1
#
_entry.id   AF-A0A226X479-F1
#
_cell.length_a   1.000
_cell.length_b   1.000
_cell.length_c   1.000
_cell.angle_alpha   90.00
_cell.angle_beta   90.00
_cell.angle_gamma   90.00
#
_symmetry.space_group_name_H-M   'P 1'
#
loop_
_entity.id
_entity.type
_entity.pdbx_description
1 polymer ?
#
loop_
_entity_poly.entity_id
_entity_poly.type
_entity_poly.pdbx_seq_one_letter_code
_entity_poly.pdbx_strand_id
1 'polypeptide(L)'
;MAATATADQRLNNVYDGLVNALKHPKGPDDARDDPEILKRLIAAERAWIAFRDAECSYQSTVALGGTGEGYANNACLYNQTKARVRALTAPDAPQNAR
;
A
#
# COMPACT_ATOMS: atom_id res chain seq x y z
N MET A 1 -12.17 -12.13 7.07
CA MET A 1 -11.65 -11.12 8.01
C MET A 1 -10.19 -11.37 8.40
N ALA A 2 -9.79 -12.58 8.83
CA ALA A 2 -8.37 -12.86 9.15
C ALA A 2 -7.39 -12.64 7.97
N ALA A 3 -7.77 -12.99 6.74
CA ALA A 3 -6.91 -12.82 5.57
C ALA A 3 -6.61 -11.35 5.23
N THR A 4 -7.58 -10.44 5.40
CA THR A 4 -7.40 -9.00 5.20
C THR A 4 -6.42 -8.45 6.23
N ALA A 5 -6.56 -8.84 7.51
CA ALA A 5 -5.65 -8.43 8.57
C ALA A 5 -4.19 -8.87 8.32
N THR A 6 -3.98 -10.10 7.81
CA THR A 6 -2.62 -10.56 7.44
C THR A 6 -2.05 -9.78 6.26
N ALA A 7 -2.86 -9.44 5.26
CA ALA A 7 -2.41 -8.63 4.12
C ALA A 7 -2.06 -7.21 4.56
N ASP A 8 -2.87 -6.59 5.42
CA ASP A 8 -2.62 -5.24 5.93
C ASP A 8 -1.38 -5.20 6.82
N GLN A 9 -1.19 -6.21 7.69
CA GLN A 9 0.04 -6.34 8.47
C GLN A 9 1.27 -6.43 7.56
N ARG A 10 1.19 -7.19 6.46
CA ARG A 10 2.30 -7.28 5.50
C ARG A 10 2.56 -5.93 4.83
N LEU A 11 1.52 -5.20 4.42
CA LEU A 11 1.67 -3.87 3.84
C LEU A 11 2.33 -2.89 4.81
N ASN A 12 1.88 -2.86 6.06
CA ASN A 12 2.45 -2.00 7.09
C ASN A 12 3.93 -2.32 7.33
N ASN A 13 4.29 -3.60 7.45
CA ASN A 13 5.70 -3.99 7.63
C ASN A 13 6.59 -3.57 6.44
N VAL A 14 6.09 -3.67 5.21
CA VAL A 14 6.82 -3.21 4.01
C VAL A 14 6.98 -1.70 4.04
N TYR A 15 5.89 -0.97 4.29
CA TYR A 15 5.90 0.49 4.38
C TYR A 15 6.87 0.98 5.46
N ASP A 16 6.81 0.40 6.67
CA ASP A 16 7.69 0.76 7.78
C ASP A 16 9.16 0.50 7.44
N GLY A 17 9.45 -0.61 6.75
CA GLY A 17 10.80 -0.90 6.26
C GLY A 17 11.32 0.17 5.29
N LEU A 18 10.50 0.60 4.34
CA LEU A 18 10.84 1.66 3.38
C LEU A 18 11.05 3.01 4.08
N VAL A 19 10.13 3.38 4.98
CA VAL A 19 10.23 4.61 5.76
C VAL A 19 11.49 4.60 6.63
N ASN A 20 11.81 3.46 7.25
CA ASN A 20 13.00 3.33 8.08
C ASN A 20 14.28 3.50 7.25
N ALA A 21 14.35 2.91 6.05
CA ALA A 21 15.51 3.06 5.16
C ALA A 21 15.72 4.53 4.76
N LEU A 22 14.65 5.23 4.36
CA LEU A 22 14.72 6.65 3.93
C LEU A 22 15.00 7.63 5.08
N LYS A 23 14.78 7.22 6.34
CA LYS A 23 15.12 8.03 7.51
C LYS A 23 16.57 7.85 7.95
N HIS A 24 17.25 6.81 7.47
CA HIS A 24 18.60 6.45 7.88
C HIS A 24 19.49 6.28 6.64
N PRO A 25 19.84 7.40 5.96
CA PRO A 25 20.63 7.38 4.73
C PRO A 25 22.00 6.75 4.96
N LYS A 26 22.49 6.01 3.97
CA LYS A 26 23.79 5.29 4.06
C LYS A 26 24.97 6.14 3.61
N GLY A 27 24.71 7.25 2.93
CA GLY A 27 25.74 8.18 2.45
C GLY A 27 25.20 9.58 2.14
N PRO A 28 26.08 10.51 1.72
CA PRO A 28 25.72 11.91 1.48
C PRO A 28 24.70 12.11 0.36
N ASP A 29 24.79 11.32 -0.71
CA ASP A 29 23.85 11.39 -1.84
C ASP A 29 22.45 10.91 -1.44
N ASP A 30 22.35 9.81 -0.69
CA ASP A 30 21.09 9.33 -0.11
C ASP A 30 20.45 10.40 0.78
N ALA A 31 21.23 11.02 1.66
CA ALA A 31 20.75 12.03 2.60
C ALA A 31 20.15 13.28 1.90
N ARG A 32 20.59 13.58 0.67
CA ARG A 32 20.05 14.70 -0.11
C ARG A 32 18.66 14.38 -0.67
N ASP A 33 18.47 13.17 -1.19
CA ASP A 33 17.30 12.84 -1.99
C ASP A 33 16.22 12.05 -1.20
N ASP A 34 16.62 11.29 -0.18
CA ASP A 34 15.73 10.46 0.66
C ASP A 34 14.54 11.24 1.29
N PRO A 35 14.71 12.48 1.79
CA PRO A 35 13.58 13.24 2.35
C PRO A 35 12.47 13.52 1.32
N GLU A 36 12.84 13.84 0.07
CA GLU A 36 11.87 14.08 -0.99
C GLU A 36 11.21 12.77 -1.46
N ILE A 37 11.96 11.67 -1.48
CA ILE A 37 11.38 10.34 -1.76
C ILE A 37 10.38 9.95 -0.68
N LEU A 38 10.73 10.12 0.60
CA LEU A 38 9.84 9.81 1.72
C LEU A 38 8.53 10.61 1.61
N LYS A 39 8.63 11.90 1.31
CA LYS A 39 7.45 12.75 1.09
C LYS A 39 6.57 12.23 -0.04
N ARG A 40 7.15 11.80 -1.15
CA ARG A 40 6.41 11.24 -2.31
C ARG A 40 5.81 9.87 -2.00
N LEU A 41 6.52 9.00 -1.28
CA LEU A 41 6.01 7.71 -0.81
C LEU A 41 4.78 7.91 0.07
N ILE A 42 4.84 8.81 1.06
CA ILE A 42 3.71 9.12 1.94
C ILE A 42 2.51 9.63 1.14
N ALA A 43 2.73 10.55 0.19
CA ALA A 43 1.67 11.06 -0.66
C ALA A 43 1.02 9.94 -1.50
N ALA A 44 1.84 9.04 -2.06
CA ALA A 44 1.38 7.92 -2.86
C ALA A 44 0.55 6.91 -2.04
N GLU A 45 0.99 6.53 -0.83
CA GLU A 45 0.20 5.62 0.02
C GLU A 45 -1.15 6.23 0.43
N ARG A 46 -1.19 7.52 0.76
CA ARG A 46 -2.45 8.21 1.12
C ARG A 46 -3.42 8.24 -0.05
N ALA A 47 -2.94 8.58 -1.24
CA ALA A 47 -3.76 8.56 -2.45
C ALA A 47 -4.23 7.14 -2.80
N TRP A 48 -3.37 6.14 -2.60
CA TRP A 48 -3.71 4.74 -2.82
C TRP A 48 -4.81 4.24 -1.87
N ILE A 49 -4.79 4.64 -0.59
CA ILE A 49 -5.87 4.29 0.36
C ILE A 49 -7.22 4.83 -0.12
N ALA A 50 -7.27 6.11 -0.51
CA ALA A 50 -8.50 6.71 -1.03
C ALA A 50 -9.00 6.00 -2.30
N PHE A 51 -8.09 5.68 -3.22
CA PHE A 51 -8.41 4.89 -4.41
C PHE A 51 -8.92 3.49 -4.05
N ARG A 52 -8.23 2.77 -3.15
CA ARG A 52 -8.61 1.42 -2.72
C ARG A 52 -10.02 1.39 -2.17
N ASP A 53 -10.33 2.33 -1.28
CA ASP A 53 -11.62 2.35 -0.60
C ASP A 53 -12.76 2.68 -1.58
N ALA A 54 -12.54 3.63 -2.50
CA ALA A 54 -13.49 3.94 -3.57
C ALA A 54 -13.69 2.76 -4.55
N GLU A 55 -12.59 2.13 -4.98
CA GLU A 55 -12.62 0.98 -5.87
C GLU A 55 -13.34 -0.21 -5.24
N CYS A 56 -13.09 -0.50 -3.96
CA CYS A 56 -13.73 -1.63 -3.29
C CYS A 56 -15.22 -1.40 -2.99
N SER A 57 -15.61 -0.15 -2.72
CA SER A 57 -17.03 0.22 -2.68
C SER A 57 -17.71 0.07 -4.05
N TYR A 58 -17.02 0.39 -5.14
CA TYR A 58 -17.56 0.18 -6.49
C TYR A 58 -17.69 -1.31 -6.82
N GLN A 59 -16.64 -2.10 -6.59
CA GLN A 59 -16.66 -3.55 -6.85
C GLN A 59 -17.68 -4.30 -5.99
N SER A 60 -17.99 -3.84 -4.79
CA SER A 60 -19.01 -4.48 -3.95
C SER A 60 -20.43 -4.35 -4.49
N THR A 61 -20.65 -3.47 -5.49
CA THR A 61 -21.97 -3.29 -6.11
C THR A 61 -22.52 -4.54 -6.79
N VAL A 62 -21.67 -5.55 -7.06
CA VAL A 62 -22.10 -6.89 -7.52
C VAL A 62 -23.09 -7.56 -6.56
N ALA A 63 -23.11 -7.15 -5.30
CA ALA A 63 -24.02 -7.64 -4.26
C ALA A 63 -24.74 -6.50 -3.52
N LEU A 64 -24.93 -5.35 -4.18
CA LEU A 64 -25.47 -4.12 -3.59
C LEU A 64 -26.79 -4.36 -2.82
N GLY A 65 -26.84 -3.91 -1.57
CA GLY A 65 -28.01 -4.02 -0.70
C GLY A 65 -28.25 -5.42 -0.14
N GLY A 66 -27.42 -6.39 -0.48
CA GLY A 66 -27.46 -7.76 0.02
C GLY A 66 -26.41 -8.03 1.11
N THR A 67 -26.56 -9.17 1.80
CA THR A 67 -25.58 -9.62 2.81
C THR A 67 -24.20 -9.96 2.23
N GLY A 68 -24.10 -10.14 0.91
CA GLY A 68 -22.86 -10.39 0.19
C GLY A 68 -21.99 -9.14 -0.05
N GLU A 69 -22.54 -7.93 0.09
CA GLU A 69 -21.81 -6.68 -0.21
C GLU A 69 -20.57 -6.52 0.66
N GLY A 70 -20.70 -6.74 1.97
CA GLY A 70 -19.58 -6.67 2.90
C GLY A 70 -18.51 -7.74 2.62
N TYR A 71 -18.90 -8.91 2.13
CA TYR A 71 -17.94 -9.94 1.72
C TYR A 71 -17.18 -9.51 0.46
N ALA A 72 -17.90 -9.02 -0.56
CA ALA A 72 -17.30 -8.53 -1.80
C ALA A 72 -16.31 -7.37 -1.55
N ASN A 73 -16.69 -6.40 -0.70
CA ASN A 73 -15.81 -5.30 -0.30
C ASN A 73 -14.53 -5.82 0.38
N ASN A 74 -14.66 -6.73 1.35
CA ASN A 74 -13.51 -7.31 2.05
C ASN A 74 -12.58 -8.12 1.14
N ALA A 75 -13.14 -8.83 0.15
CA ALA A 75 -12.37 -9.56 -0.85
C ALA A 75 -11.57 -8.60 -1.75
N CYS A 76 -12.17 -7.48 -2.17
CA CYS A 76 -11.47 -6.43 -2.89
C CYS A 76 -10.33 -5.83 -2.06
N LEU A 77 -10.60 -5.46 -0.79
CA LEU A 77 -9.58 -4.88 0.10
C LEU A 77 -8.34 -5.80 0.20
N TYR A 78 -8.57 -7.10 0.42
CA TYR A 78 -7.50 -8.09 0.46
C TYR A 78 -6.67 -8.13 -0.83
N ASN A 79 -7.33 -8.16 -1.99
CA ASN A 79 -6.66 -8.23 -3.29
C ASN A 79 -5.86 -6.96 -3.61
N GLN A 80 -6.44 -5.78 -3.32
CA GLN A 80 -5.78 -4.49 -3.51
C GLN A 80 -4.58 -4.34 -2.57
N THR A 81 -4.70 -4.71 -1.30
CA THR A 81 -3.57 -4.68 -0.36
C THR A 81 -2.44 -5.59 -0.83
N LYS A 82 -2.74 -6.81 -1.32
CA LYS A 82 -1.72 -7.70 -1.91
C LYS A 82 -1.06 -7.11 -3.16
N ALA A 83 -1.82 -6.43 -4.00
CA ALA A 83 -1.28 -5.74 -5.17
C ALA A 83 -0.33 -4.61 -4.76
N ARG A 84 -0.68 -3.83 -3.73
CA ARG A 84 0.17 -2.76 -3.21
C ARG A 84 1.48 -3.28 -2.64
N VAL A 85 1.44 -4.36 -1.86
CA VAL A 85 2.65 -5.03 -1.37
C VAL A 85 3.58 -5.38 -2.54
N ARG A 86 3.06 -6.02 -3.59
CA ARG A 86 3.87 -6.37 -4.77
C ARG A 86 4.48 -5.14 -5.44
N ALA A 87 3.71 -4.06 -5.60
CA ALA A 87 4.19 -2.83 -6.22
C ALA A 87 5.32 -2.16 -5.41
N LEU A 88 5.25 -2.21 -4.08
CA LEU A 88 6.28 -1.64 -3.21
C LEU A 88 7.56 -2.48 -3.14
N THR A 89 7.45 -3.80 -3.33
CA THR A 89 8.60 -4.73 -3.29
C THR A 89 9.12 -5.11 -4.67
N ALA A 90 8.60 -4.53 -5.74
CA ALA A 90 9.04 -4.83 -7.10
C ALA A 90 10.49 -4.33 -7.30
N PRO A 91 11.35 -5.04 -8.04
CA PRO A 91 12.76 -4.65 -8.23
C PRO A 91 12.92 -3.26 -8.87
N ASP A 92 11.96 -2.85 -9.69
CA ASP A 92 11.91 -1.57 -10.39
C ASP A 92 11.19 -0.46 -9.61
N ALA A 93 10.73 -0.74 -8.38
CA ALA A 93 10.13 0.27 -7.55
C ALA A 93 11.17 1.37 -7.23
N PRO A 94 10.80 2.67 -7.26
CA PRO A 94 11.76 3.77 -7.11
C PRO A 94 12.64 3.67 -5.85
N GLN A 95 12.06 3.16 -4.76
CA GLN A 95 12.72 2.94 -3.47
C GLN A 95 13.68 1.74 -3.44
N ASN A 96 13.64 0.83 -4.42
CA ASN A 96 14.52 -0.34 -4.51
C ASN A 96 15.65 -0.17 -5.55
N ALA A 97 15.63 0.91 -6.33
CA ALA A 97 16.57 1.18 -7.40
C ALA A 97 17.88 1.86 -6.93
N ARG A 98 18.14 1.90 -5.62
CA ARG A 98 19.31 2.54 -4.98
C ARG A 98 20.26 1.50 -4.39
#